data_AF-A0A7R9C2S8-F1
#
_entry.id   AF-A0A7R9C2S8-F1
#
_cell.length_a   1.000
_cell.length_b   1.000
_cell.length_c   1.000
_cell.angle_alpha   90.00
_cell.angle_beta   90.00
_cell.angle_gamma   90.00
#
_symmetry.space_group_name_H-M   'P 1'
#
loop_
_entity.id
_entity.type
_entity.pdbx_description
1 polymer ?
#
loop_
_entity_poly.entity_id
_entity_poly.type
_entity_poly.pdbx_seq_one_letter_code
_entity_poly.pdbx_strand_id
1 'polypeptide(L)'
;LKFLQNGQNKAWDLVKVHESVGIVVFNVTRRKLLFVRQFRPAVYFNGIPSDERETLVTPGSKIDTKKHPTDAGYTLEICAGIVDKSCSLEEIAATEVEEELGYEVDPASMFQIITMLSGVGVMGEKQTHFYVEVTDEMRIGPGGGNKSEGESIE
;
A
#
# COMPACT_ATOMS: atom_id res chain seq x y z
N LEU A 1 15.22 -18.39 1.94
CA LEU A 1 16.60 -18.20 1.42
C LEU A 1 17.61 -18.83 2.38
N LYS A 2 18.56 -19.63 1.89
CA LYS A 2 19.70 -20.13 2.69
C LYS A 2 20.99 -19.49 2.19
N PHE A 3 21.83 -18.98 3.08
CA PHE A 3 23.05 -18.26 2.72
C PHE A 3 24.12 -18.35 3.82
N LEU A 4 25.37 -18.07 3.46
CA LEU A 4 26.49 -18.02 4.39
C LEU A 4 26.76 -16.57 4.80
N GLN A 5 26.78 -16.28 6.09
CA GLN A 5 27.14 -14.96 6.62
C GLN A 5 28.14 -15.12 7.77
N ASN A 6 29.30 -14.48 7.67
CA ASN A 6 30.39 -14.57 8.65
C ASN A 6 30.77 -16.03 8.99
N GLY A 7 30.80 -16.91 7.98
CA GLY A 7 31.12 -18.33 8.15
C GLY A 7 30.00 -19.17 8.78
N GLN A 8 28.83 -18.61 9.06
CA GLN A 8 27.69 -19.33 9.60
C GLN A 8 26.57 -19.49 8.57
N ASN A 9 26.03 -20.70 8.47
CA ASN A 9 24.85 -20.97 7.64
C ASN A 9 23.62 -20.35 8.28
N LYS A 10 22.91 -19.53 7.51
CA LYS A 10 21.65 -18.90 7.91
C LYS A 10 20.53 -19.31 6.98
N ALA A 11 19.32 -19.33 7.53
CA ALA A 11 18.08 -19.46 6.79
C ALA A 11 17.18 -18.28 7.16
N TRP A 12 16.52 -17.70 6.17
CA TRP A 12 15.60 -16.58 6.36
C TRP A 12 14.44 -16.68 5.38
N ASP A 13 13.23 -16.43 5.84
CA ASP A 13 12.04 -16.38 4.99
C ASP A 13 11.91 -14.99 4.40
N LEU A 14 11.80 -14.93 3.07
CA LEU A 14 11.76 -13.68 2.33
C LEU A 14 10.59 -13.70 1.35
N VAL A 15 10.00 -12.53 1.14
CA VAL A 15 8.97 -12.28 0.12
C VAL A 15 9.55 -11.33 -0.91
N LYS A 16 9.48 -11.73 -2.18
CA LYS A 16 9.81 -10.85 -3.30
C LYS A 16 8.58 -10.02 -3.64
N VAL A 17 8.73 -8.70 -3.66
CA VAL A 17 7.69 -7.73 -4.03
C VAL A 17 8.23 -6.77 -5.08
N HIS A 18 7.43 -5.81 -5.52
CA HIS A 18 7.87 -4.72 -6.41
C HIS A 18 8.41 -3.54 -5.58
N GLU A 19 9.23 -2.69 -6.20
CA GLU A 19 9.42 -1.32 -5.69
C GLU A 19 8.06 -0.59 -5.70
N SER A 20 7.92 0.46 -4.89
CA SER A 20 6.65 1.18 -4.77
C SER A 20 6.82 2.69 -4.54
N VAL A 21 5.72 3.42 -4.75
CA VAL A 21 5.59 4.83 -4.39
C VAL A 21 4.56 5.02 -3.28
N GLY A 22 4.73 6.04 -2.46
CA GLY A 22 3.74 6.50 -1.48
C GLY A 22 3.59 8.01 -1.54
N ILE A 23 2.37 8.52 -1.48
CA ILE A 23 2.08 9.93 -1.75
C ILE A 23 1.30 10.53 -0.58
N VAL A 24 1.89 11.57 0.03
CA VAL A 24 1.18 12.44 0.97
C VAL A 24 0.50 13.54 0.16
N VAL A 25 -0.83 13.50 0.11
CA VAL A 25 -1.64 14.47 -0.64
C VAL A 25 -2.28 15.46 0.32
N PHE A 26 -2.01 16.75 0.14
CA PHE A 26 -2.62 17.82 0.92
C PHE A 26 -3.56 18.66 0.05
N ASN A 27 -4.85 18.63 0.36
CA ASN A 27 -5.82 19.52 -0.26
C ASN A 27 -5.75 20.90 0.41
N VAL A 28 -5.22 21.89 -0.31
CA VAL A 28 -5.00 23.25 0.21
C VAL A 28 -6.30 24.04 0.33
N THR A 29 -7.29 23.79 -0.54
CA THR A 29 -8.60 24.45 -0.50
C THR A 29 -9.33 24.16 0.82
N ARG A 30 -9.26 22.90 1.28
CA ARG A 30 -9.93 22.43 2.51
C ARG A 30 -9.01 22.32 3.71
N ARG A 31 -7.70 22.48 3.51
CA ARG A 31 -6.65 22.25 4.51
C ARG A 31 -6.73 20.85 5.14
N LYS A 32 -6.80 19.82 4.30
CA LYS A 32 -6.93 18.42 4.74
C LYS A 32 -5.87 17.54 4.08
N LEU A 33 -5.32 16.62 4.87
CA LEU A 33 -4.59 15.48 4.32
C LEU A 33 -5.60 14.45 3.81
N LEU A 34 -5.33 13.92 2.62
CA LEU A 34 -6.12 12.85 2.04
C LEU A 34 -5.45 11.51 2.33
N PHE A 35 -6.27 10.54 2.69
CA PHE A 35 -5.88 9.17 2.98
C PHE A 35 -6.86 8.26 2.26
N VAL A 36 -6.43 7.02 2.03
CA VAL A 36 -7.25 5.96 1.46
C VAL A 36 -7.59 4.94 2.54
N ARG A 37 -8.75 4.31 2.42
CA ARG A 37 -9.15 3.18 3.25
C ARG A 37 -9.23 1.92 2.40
N GLN A 38 -8.50 0.88 2.77
CA GLN A 38 -8.46 -0.39 2.04
C GLN A 38 -8.38 -1.60 2.97
N PHE A 39 -8.87 -2.76 2.52
CA PHE A 39 -8.79 -4.01 3.29
C PHE A 39 -7.43 -4.67 3.10
N ARG A 40 -6.71 -4.93 4.21
CA ARG A 40 -5.42 -5.62 4.20
C ARG A 40 -5.57 -7.03 4.81
N PRO A 41 -5.49 -8.11 4.00
CA PRO A 41 -5.67 -9.48 4.50
C PRO A 41 -4.71 -9.86 5.63
N ALA A 42 -3.46 -9.37 5.60
CA ALA A 42 -2.47 -9.63 6.64
C ALA A 42 -2.85 -8.96 7.98
N VAL A 43 -3.44 -7.76 7.95
CA VAL A 43 -3.92 -7.05 9.14
C VAL A 43 -5.14 -7.77 9.70
N TYR A 44 -6.10 -8.10 8.83
CA TYR A 44 -7.27 -8.90 9.19
C TYR A 44 -6.88 -10.21 9.88
N PHE A 45 -5.98 -10.98 9.24
CA PHE A 45 -5.53 -12.25 9.77
C PHE A 45 -4.84 -12.09 11.13
N ASN A 46 -3.97 -11.10 11.30
CA ASN A 46 -3.28 -10.86 12.58
C ASN A 46 -4.20 -10.33 13.68
N GLY A 47 -5.37 -9.78 13.34
CA GLY A 47 -6.39 -9.39 14.31
C GLY A 47 -7.09 -10.57 14.99
N ILE A 48 -6.98 -11.79 14.44
CA ILE A 48 -7.58 -13.00 15.00
C ILE A 48 -6.74 -13.50 16.20
N PRO A 49 -7.37 -13.97 17.30
CA PRO A 49 -6.68 -14.58 18.44
C PRO A 49 -5.68 -15.66 18.01
N SER A 50 -4.50 -15.69 18.64
CA SER A 50 -3.39 -16.55 18.21
C SER A 50 -3.70 -18.04 18.25
N ASP A 51 -4.46 -18.50 19.24
CA ASP A 51 -4.93 -19.88 19.38
C ASP A 51 -5.83 -20.32 18.21
N GLU A 52 -6.63 -19.40 17.66
CA GLU A 52 -7.42 -19.66 16.47
C GLU A 52 -6.56 -19.62 15.18
N ARG A 53 -5.61 -18.67 15.10
CA ARG A 53 -4.74 -18.51 13.91
C ARG A 53 -3.91 -19.75 13.58
N GLU A 54 -3.43 -20.49 14.58
CA GLU A 54 -2.66 -21.73 14.38
C GLU A 54 -3.45 -22.79 13.61
N THR A 55 -4.77 -22.84 13.80
CA THR A 55 -5.63 -23.77 13.06
C THR A 55 -5.88 -23.32 11.62
N LEU A 56 -5.89 -22.00 11.40
CA LEU A 56 -6.24 -21.35 10.12
C LEU A 56 -5.11 -21.38 9.08
N VAL A 57 -3.87 -21.63 9.47
CA VAL A 57 -2.74 -21.79 8.52
C VAL A 57 -2.75 -23.15 7.81
N THR A 58 -3.69 -24.05 8.15
CA THR A 58 -3.86 -25.33 7.47
C THR A 58 -4.56 -25.11 6.11
N PRO A 59 -4.04 -25.67 4.99
CA PRO A 59 -4.67 -25.53 3.67
C PRO A 59 -6.15 -25.94 3.68
N GLY A 60 -7.00 -25.09 3.09
CA GLY A 60 -8.44 -25.31 3.01
C GLY A 60 -9.25 -24.79 4.20
N SER A 61 -8.58 -24.30 5.26
CA SER A 61 -9.24 -23.61 6.37
C SER A 61 -9.94 -22.34 5.88
N LYS A 62 -11.09 -22.04 6.48
CA LYS A 62 -11.85 -20.82 6.20
C LYS A 62 -12.01 -20.03 7.48
N ILE A 63 -11.82 -18.72 7.40
CA ILE A 63 -12.09 -17.81 8.50
C ILE A 63 -13.61 -17.64 8.61
N ASP A 64 -14.17 -17.84 9.80
CA ASP A 64 -15.56 -17.50 10.07
C ASP A 64 -15.70 -15.97 10.18
N THR A 65 -16.13 -15.33 9.10
CA THR A 65 -16.28 -13.87 9.02
C THR A 65 -17.46 -13.32 9.84
N LYS A 66 -18.34 -14.18 10.37
CA LYS A 66 -19.36 -13.76 11.35
C LYS A 66 -18.74 -13.62 12.73
N LYS A 67 -17.83 -14.53 13.08
CA LYS A 67 -17.07 -14.50 14.33
C LYS A 67 -15.98 -13.42 14.30
N HIS A 68 -15.33 -13.26 13.16
CA HIS A 68 -14.27 -12.26 12.93
C HIS A 68 -14.71 -11.31 11.81
N PRO A 69 -15.39 -10.19 12.13
CA PRO A 69 -15.86 -9.26 11.10
C PRO A 69 -14.73 -8.67 10.26
N THR A 70 -14.93 -8.57 8.95
CA THR A 70 -13.91 -8.08 8.00
C THR A 70 -13.53 -6.62 8.20
N ASP A 71 -14.37 -5.83 8.87
CA ASP A 71 -14.10 -4.41 9.18
C ASP A 71 -12.78 -4.24 9.96
N ALA A 72 -12.37 -5.23 10.75
CA ALA A 72 -11.11 -5.24 11.48
C ALA A 72 -9.86 -5.32 10.56
N GLY A 73 -10.05 -5.65 9.29
CA GLY A 73 -9.00 -5.71 8.29
C GLY A 73 -8.76 -4.42 7.54
N TYR A 74 -9.62 -3.42 7.70
CA TYR A 74 -9.47 -2.15 7.01
C TYR A 74 -8.46 -1.24 7.70
N THR A 75 -7.60 -0.64 6.90
CA THR A 75 -6.55 0.27 7.32
C THR A 75 -6.77 1.66 6.73
N LEU A 76 -6.29 2.69 7.43
CA LEU A 76 -6.16 4.03 6.90
C LEU A 76 -4.71 4.23 6.44
N GLU A 77 -4.52 4.57 5.17
CA GLU A 77 -3.21 4.55 4.52
C GLU A 77 -3.02 5.81 3.67
N ILE A 78 -1.77 6.11 3.34
CA ILE A 78 -1.47 7.09 2.28
C ILE A 78 -1.74 6.46 0.92
N CYS A 79 -1.99 7.31 -0.09
CA CYS A 79 -2.09 6.86 -1.47
C CYS A 79 -0.77 6.19 -1.90
N ALA A 80 -0.82 5.06 -2.59
CA ALA A 80 0.37 4.28 -2.92
C ALA A 80 0.16 3.34 -4.10
N GLY A 81 1.22 3.08 -4.86
CA GLY A 81 1.19 2.16 -6.00
C GLY A 81 2.50 1.41 -6.17
N ILE A 82 2.45 0.30 -6.90
CA ILE A 82 3.64 -0.48 -7.26
C ILE A 82 4.31 0.10 -8.51
N VAL A 83 5.63 -0.11 -8.62
CA VAL A 83 6.39 0.25 -9.82
C VAL A 83 6.34 -0.94 -10.78
N ASP A 84 5.33 -0.96 -11.65
CA ASP A 84 5.09 -2.03 -12.63
C ASP A 84 4.97 -1.52 -14.08
N LYS A 85 4.93 -0.20 -14.27
CA LYS A 85 4.90 0.49 -15.57
C LYS A 85 6.26 1.07 -15.93
N SER A 86 6.55 1.16 -17.22
CA SER A 86 7.80 1.75 -17.75
C SER A 86 7.69 3.27 -17.90
N CYS A 87 7.48 3.98 -16.81
CA CYS A 87 7.45 5.45 -16.74
C CYS A 87 8.19 5.96 -15.48
N SER A 88 8.27 7.27 -15.29
CA SER A 88 8.92 7.88 -14.12
C SER A 88 8.13 7.60 -12.83
N LEU A 89 8.80 7.68 -11.67
CA LEU A 89 8.14 7.46 -10.38
C LEU A 89 7.08 8.55 -10.11
N GLU A 90 7.31 9.75 -10.61
CA GLU A 90 6.40 10.88 -10.57
C GLU A 90 5.14 10.64 -11.40
N GLU A 91 5.27 10.06 -12.61
CA GLU A 91 4.13 9.68 -13.45
C GLU A 91 3.31 8.57 -12.80
N ILE A 92 3.96 7.58 -12.19
CA ILE A 92 3.28 6.52 -11.43
C ILE A 92 2.54 7.17 -10.24
N ALA A 93 3.23 7.96 -9.43
CA ALA A 93 2.62 8.64 -8.28
C ALA A 93 1.43 9.52 -8.66
N ALA A 94 1.49 10.23 -9.80
CA ALA A 94 0.39 11.04 -10.29
C ALA A 94 -0.82 10.19 -10.70
N THR A 95 -0.54 9.08 -11.37
CA THR A 95 -1.56 8.10 -11.78
C THR A 95 -2.28 7.54 -10.56
N GLU A 96 -1.56 7.14 -9.50
CA GLU A 96 -2.18 6.63 -8.27
C GLU A 96 -3.06 7.66 -7.56
N VAL A 97 -2.64 8.94 -7.54
CA VAL A 97 -3.45 10.02 -6.95
C VAL A 97 -4.76 10.23 -7.73
N GLU A 98 -4.74 10.06 -9.05
CA GLU A 98 -5.95 10.08 -9.85
C GLU A 98 -6.82 8.85 -9.57
N GLU A 99 -6.25 7.64 -9.67
CA GLU A 99 -6.99 6.38 -9.56
C GLU A 99 -7.60 6.20 -8.16
N GLU A 100 -6.82 6.44 -7.10
CA GLU A 100 -7.28 6.22 -5.72
C GLU A 100 -8.09 7.39 -5.16
N LEU A 101 -7.68 8.64 -5.41
CA LEU A 101 -8.26 9.83 -4.78
C LEU A 101 -9.11 10.71 -5.72
N GLY A 102 -9.00 10.51 -7.03
CA GLY A 102 -9.77 11.23 -8.04
C GLY A 102 -9.24 12.62 -8.39
N TYR A 103 -7.96 12.91 -8.09
CA TYR A 103 -7.33 14.21 -8.38
C TYR A 103 -6.32 14.09 -9.53
N GLU A 104 -6.48 14.93 -10.55
CA GLU A 104 -5.49 15.05 -11.63
C GLU A 104 -4.35 15.95 -11.16
N VAL A 105 -3.11 15.45 -11.23
CA VAL A 105 -1.90 16.17 -10.79
C VAL A 105 -0.84 16.11 -11.88
N ASP A 106 -0.13 17.23 -12.11
CA ASP A 106 1.04 17.23 -12.98
C ASP A 106 2.19 16.47 -12.29
N PRO A 107 2.76 15.41 -12.90
CA PRO A 107 3.92 14.70 -12.36
C PRO A 107 5.08 15.63 -11.93
N ALA A 108 5.29 16.75 -12.64
CA ALA A 108 6.33 17.72 -12.29
C ALA A 108 6.11 18.44 -10.94
N SER A 109 4.91 18.36 -10.38
CA SER A 109 4.55 18.92 -9.07
C SER A 109 4.89 17.98 -7.90
N MET A 110 5.30 16.74 -8.18
CA MET A 110 5.65 15.77 -7.14
C MET A 110 6.95 16.18 -6.45
N PHE A 111 6.87 16.43 -5.15
CA PHE A 111 8.06 16.68 -4.33
C PHE A 111 8.54 15.38 -3.68
N GLN A 112 9.67 14.84 -4.14
CA GLN A 112 10.25 13.65 -3.51
C GLN A 112 10.73 13.95 -2.09
N ILE A 113 10.17 13.24 -1.11
CA ILE A 113 10.52 13.36 0.31
C ILE A 113 11.73 12.48 0.63
N ILE A 114 11.63 11.19 0.34
CA ILE A 114 12.63 10.17 0.71
C ILE A 114 12.47 8.89 -0.10
N THR A 115 13.57 8.19 -0.36
CA THR A 115 13.55 6.79 -0.78
C THR A 115 14.16 5.93 0.32
N MET A 116 13.49 4.86 0.71
CA MET A 116 13.92 3.96 1.76
C MET A 116 13.69 2.49 1.40
N LEU A 117 14.36 1.57 2.09
CA LEU A 117 14.04 0.15 1.99
C LEU A 117 12.85 -0.17 2.90
N SER A 118 11.82 -0.80 2.34
CA SER A 118 10.59 -1.15 3.05
C SER A 118 10.57 -2.64 3.43
N GLY A 119 9.95 -2.95 4.56
CA GLY A 119 9.77 -4.32 5.04
C GLY A 119 11.07 -5.09 5.32
N VAL A 120 12.16 -4.43 5.71
CA VAL A 120 13.55 -4.97 5.78
C VAL A 120 13.76 -6.29 6.56
N GLY A 121 12.78 -6.73 7.36
CA GLY A 121 12.83 -8.03 8.04
C GLY A 121 12.40 -9.23 7.19
N VAL A 122 11.63 -9.00 6.12
CA VAL A 122 11.02 -10.05 5.28
C VAL A 122 11.10 -9.71 3.77
N MET A 123 11.16 -8.43 3.44
CA MET A 123 11.25 -7.88 2.10
C MET A 123 12.59 -7.17 1.93
N GLY A 124 12.60 -5.93 1.43
CA GLY A 124 13.80 -5.15 1.17
C GLY A 124 13.77 -4.35 -0.13
N GLU A 125 12.61 -4.22 -0.76
CA GLU A 125 12.45 -3.37 -1.97
C GLU A 125 12.40 -1.88 -1.60
N LYS A 126 12.71 -1.03 -2.57
CA LYS A 126 12.64 0.43 -2.38
C LYS A 126 11.21 0.92 -2.38
N GLN A 127 10.95 1.88 -1.50
CA GLN A 127 9.73 2.67 -1.50
C GLN A 127 10.10 4.15 -1.52
N THR A 128 9.66 4.87 -2.56
CA THR A 128 9.89 6.32 -2.73
C THR A 128 8.64 7.09 -2.32
N HIS A 129 8.79 8.05 -1.42
CA HIS A 129 7.67 8.85 -0.93
C HIS A 129 7.69 10.26 -1.53
N PHE A 130 6.51 10.73 -1.92
CA PHE A 130 6.27 12.04 -2.49
C PHE A 130 5.28 12.86 -1.64
N TYR A 131 5.33 14.17 -1.81
CA TYR A 131 4.32 15.12 -1.36
C TYR A 131 3.76 15.86 -2.57
N VAL A 132 2.45 16.11 -2.57
CA VAL A 132 1.81 16.95 -3.58
C VAL A 132 0.63 17.72 -2.98
N GLU A 133 0.44 18.96 -3.45
CA GLU A 133 -0.71 19.78 -3.10
C GLU A 133 -1.78 19.69 -4.19
N VAL A 134 -3.04 19.62 -3.76
CA VAL A 134 -4.20 19.61 -4.66
C VAL A 134 -5.21 20.67 -4.26
N THR A 135 -6.03 21.11 -5.20
CA THR A 135 -7.19 21.96 -4.94
C THR A 135 -8.48 21.21 -5.25
N ASP A 136 -9.63 21.71 -4.81
CA ASP A 136 -10.93 21.09 -5.12
C ASP A 136 -11.23 21.06 -6.62
N GLU A 137 -10.70 22.01 -7.39
CA GLU A 137 -10.85 22.12 -8.84
C GLU A 137 -10.09 21.03 -9.59
N MET A 138 -9.06 20.44 -8.97
CA MET A 138 -8.28 19.34 -9.55
C MET A 138 -8.98 17.98 -9.41
N ARG A 139 -10.13 17.92 -8.72
CA ARG A 139 -10.88 16.67 -8.57
C ARG A 139 -11.69 16.37 -9.83
N ILE A 140 -11.25 15.37 -10.59
CA ILE A 140 -11.89 14.94 -11.84
C ILE A 140 -12.76 13.69 -11.68
N GLY A 141 -12.66 13.00 -10.54
CA GLY A 141 -13.38 11.75 -10.30
C GLY A 141 -13.68 11.44 -8.83
N PRO A 142 -14.42 10.36 -8.58
CA PRO A 142 -14.66 9.88 -7.23
C PRO A 142 -13.43 9.27 -6.57
N GLY A 143 -12.44 8.80 -7.36
CA GLY A 143 -11.37 7.92 -6.90
C GLY A 143 -11.87 6.48 -6.73
N GLY A 144 -11.18 5.70 -5.91
CA GLY A 144 -11.59 4.35 -5.50
C GLY A 144 -10.78 3.19 -6.08
N GLY A 145 -9.70 3.49 -6.79
CA GLY A 145 -8.77 2.50 -7.34
C GLY A 145 -9.25 1.86 -8.64
N ASN A 146 -8.43 0.95 -9.17
CA ASN A 146 -8.67 0.26 -10.42
C ASN A 146 -9.48 -1.03 -10.22
N LYS A 147 -10.77 -0.97 -10.60
CA LYS A 147 -11.67 -2.12 -10.51
C LYS A 147 -11.23 -3.33 -11.33
N SER A 148 -10.48 -3.14 -12.42
CA SER A 148 -10.00 -4.25 -13.25
C SER A 148 -8.90 -5.05 -12.54
N GLU A 149 -8.25 -4.45 -11.55
CA GLU A 149 -7.25 -5.06 -10.68
C GLU A 149 -7.88 -5.61 -9.38
N GLY A 150 -9.20 -5.50 -9.25
CA GLY A 150 -9.96 -5.97 -8.09
C GLY A 150 -9.85 -5.03 -6.88
N GLU A 151 -9.42 -3.78 -7.10
CA GLU A 151 -9.29 -2.79 -6.04
C GLU A 151 -10.66 -2.27 -5.58
N SER A 152 -10.74 -2.00 -4.27
CA SER A 152 -11.90 -1.41 -3.62
C SER A 152 -11.39 -0.47 -2.54
N ILE A 153 -11.21 0.79 -2.92
CA ILE A 153 -10.63 1.84 -2.10
C ILE A 153 -11.70 2.89 -1.80
N GLU A 154 -11.70 3.42 -0.58
CA GLU A 154 -12.65 4.44 -0.08
C GLU A 154 -11.95 5.68 0.48
#